data_AF-A0A2W4P6S1-F1
#
_entry.id   AF-A0A2W4P6S1-F1
#
_cell.length_a   1.000
_cell.length_b   1.000
_cell.length_c   1.000
_cell.angle_alpha   90.00
_cell.angle_beta   90.00
_cell.angle_gamma   90.00
#
_symmetry.space_group_name_H-M   'P 1'
#
loop_
_entity.id
_entity.type
_entity.pdbx_description
1 polymer ?
#
loop_
_entity_poly.entity_id
_entity_poly.type
_entity_poly.pdbx_seq_one_letter_code
_entity_poly.pdbx_strand_id
1 'polypeptide(L)'
;MIHITIEDPSGINKNLEVPEGVSLSLMEVLKASDYNIPATCGGMALCATCRVEVVRCPQPLSEPTDAELDMLDTLPDASESSRLSC
;
A
#
# COMPACT_ATOMS: atom_id res chain seq x y z
N MET A 1 14.69 8.22 9.26
CA MET A 1 13.56 7.29 9.36
C MET A 1 12.51 7.69 8.34
N ILE A 2 11.78 6.73 7.81
CA ILE A 2 10.64 6.96 6.93
C ILE A 2 9.39 7.11 7.81
N HIS A 3 8.61 8.17 7.59
CA HIS A 3 7.38 8.43 8.33
C HIS A 3 6.19 8.22 7.40
N ILE A 4 5.23 7.40 7.85
CA ILE A 4 4.03 7.06 7.09
C ILE A 4 2.82 7.39 7.96
N THR A 5 1.89 8.17 7.42
CA THR A 5 0.59 8.40 8.05
C THR A 5 -0.44 7.52 7.36
N ILE A 6 -1.14 6.72 8.16
CA ILE A 6 -2.16 5.79 7.70
C ILE A 6 -3.50 6.29 8.18
N GLU A 7 -4.40 6.55 7.24
CA GLU A 7 -5.80 6.85 7.52
C GLU A 7 -6.59 5.53 7.43
N ASP A 8 -7.29 5.18 8.51
CA ASP A 8 -8.19 4.03 8.49
C ASP A 8 -9.57 4.41 7.90
N PRO A 9 -10.42 3.43 7.57
CA PRO A 9 -11.78 3.71 7.08
C PRO A 9 -12.69 4.47 8.06
N SER A 10 -12.30 4.59 9.33
CA SER A 10 -13.01 5.38 10.34
C SER A 10 -12.53 6.84 10.37
N GLY A 11 -11.54 7.21 9.54
CA GLY A 11 -10.92 8.53 9.48
C GLY A 11 -9.88 8.77 10.58
N ILE A 12 -9.45 7.75 11.31
CA ILE A 12 -8.42 7.88 12.34
C ILE A 12 -7.05 7.79 11.68
N ASN A 13 -6.25 8.82 11.90
CA ASN A 13 -4.87 8.89 11.44
C ASN A 13 -3.92 8.29 12.48
N LYS A 14 -3.06 7.37 12.03
CA LYS A 14 -1.98 6.79 12.83
C LYS A 14 -0.65 7.00 12.13
N ASN A 15 0.36 7.35 12.92
CA ASN A 15 1.73 7.51 12.42
C ASN A 15 2.50 6.21 12.62
N LEU A 16 3.28 5.85 11.62
CA LEU A 16 4.18 4.71 11.61
C LEU A 16 5.58 5.18 11.24
N GLU A 17 6.56 4.73 12.02
CA GLU A 17 7.97 5.02 11.81
C GLU A 17 8.67 3.75 11.35
N VAL A 18 9.30 3.82 10.18
CA VAL A 18 10.05 2.70 9.59
C VAL A 18 11.53 3.08 9.52
N PRO A 19 12.44 2.23 10.02
CA PRO A 19 13.87 2.47 9.87
C PRO A 19 14.26 2.53 8.39
N GLU A 20 15.15 3.46 8.03
CA GLU A 20 15.74 3.48 6.70
C GLU A 20 16.62 2.25 6.48
N GLY A 21 16.72 1.76 5.24
CA GLY A 21 17.54 0.59 4.89
C GLY A 21 16.88 -0.76 5.16
N VAL A 22 15.61 -0.77 5.55
CA VAL A 22 14.80 -1.99 5.66
C VAL A 22 14.29 -2.38 4.28
N SER A 23 14.58 -3.60 3.85
CA SER A 23 14.13 -4.17 2.58
C SER A 23 12.74 -4.81 2.70
N LEU A 24 11.76 -4.04 3.15
CA LEU A 24 10.35 -4.48 3.26
C LEU A 24 9.46 -3.61 2.39
N SER A 25 8.46 -4.24 1.78
CA SER A 25 7.33 -3.58 1.12
C SER A 25 6.46 -2.85 2.15
N LEU A 26 5.65 -1.90 1.68
CA LEU A 26 4.66 -1.23 2.53
C LEU A 26 3.65 -2.24 3.09
N MET A 27 3.25 -3.23 2.29
CA MET A 27 2.38 -4.32 2.70
C MET A 27 2.92 -5.09 3.91
N GLU A 28 4.21 -5.46 3.88
CA GLU A 28 4.85 -6.18 5.00
C GLU A 28 4.93 -5.31 6.25
N VAL A 29 5.27 -4.03 6.09
CA VAL A 29 5.30 -3.06 7.18
C VAL A 29 3.92 -2.90 7.83
N LEU A 30 2.86 -2.79 7.02
CA LEU A 30 1.49 -2.67 7.50
C LEU A 30 1.04 -3.93 8.25
N LYS A 31 1.35 -5.12 7.71
CA LYS A 31 1.06 -6.39 8.39
C LYS A 31 1.81 -6.54 9.71
N ALA A 32 3.09 -6.19 9.73
CA ALA A 32 3.90 -6.21 10.95
C ALA A 32 3.41 -5.22 12.02
N SER A 33 2.65 -4.20 11.59
CA SER A 33 2.07 -3.17 12.46
C SER A 33 0.58 -3.43 12.77
N ASP A 34 0.11 -4.67 12.60
CA ASP A 34 -1.25 -5.13 12.89
C ASP A 34 -2.38 -4.40 12.13
N TYR A 35 -2.09 -3.80 10.98
CA TYR A 35 -3.14 -3.31 10.08
C TYR A 35 -3.83 -4.48 9.37
N ASN A 36 -5.12 -4.30 9.11
CA ASN A 36 -5.92 -5.29 8.39
C ASN A 36 -5.61 -5.29 6.89
N ILE A 37 -4.43 -5.78 6.53
CA ILE A 37 -3.99 -6.02 5.16
C ILE A 37 -3.89 -7.54 4.97
N PRO A 38 -4.91 -8.19 4.37
CA PRO A 38 -4.90 -9.65 4.19
C PRO A 38 -3.67 -10.15 3.42
N ALA A 39 -3.31 -9.44 2.34
CA ALA A 39 -2.22 -9.79 1.43
C ALA A 39 -2.24 -11.27 1.01
N THR A 40 -3.39 -11.74 0.53
CA THR A 40 -3.66 -13.16 0.26
C THR A 40 -2.65 -13.81 -0.69
N CYS A 41 -2.13 -13.08 -1.68
CA CYS A 41 -1.14 -13.58 -2.62
C CYS A 41 0.32 -13.42 -2.14
N GLY A 42 0.57 -12.88 -0.95
CA GLY A 42 1.92 -12.69 -0.41
C GLY A 42 2.79 -11.68 -1.19
N GLY A 43 2.19 -10.77 -1.96
CA GLY A 43 2.92 -9.72 -2.67
C GLY A 43 3.32 -10.06 -4.11
N MET A 44 2.63 -11.01 -4.74
CA MET A 44 2.90 -11.41 -6.13
C MET A 44 2.09 -10.61 -7.16
N ALA A 45 1.39 -9.53 -6.77
CA ALA A 45 0.44 -8.81 -7.63
C ALA A 45 -0.62 -9.72 -8.30
N LEU A 46 -1.08 -10.76 -7.59
CA LEU A 46 -2.13 -11.69 -8.07
C LEU A 46 -3.48 -11.49 -7.36
N CYS A 47 -3.57 -10.50 -6.47
CA CYS A 47 -4.81 -10.10 -5.81
C CYS A 47 -4.72 -8.62 -5.47
N ALA A 48 -5.86 -7.99 -5.17
CA ALA A 48 -5.90 -6.58 -4.75
C ALA A 48 -6.15 -6.38 -3.24
N THR A 49 -5.94 -7.41 -2.41
CA THR A 49 -6.22 -7.34 -0.96
C THR A 49 -5.21 -6.49 -0.16
N CYS A 50 -4.14 -6.02 -0.79
CA CYS A 50 -3.18 -5.08 -0.21
C CYS A 50 -3.29 -3.67 -0.83
N ARG A 51 -4.40 -3.39 -1.52
CA ARG A 51 -4.69 -2.08 -2.10
C ARG A 51 -4.66 -1.00 -1.02
N VAL A 52 -4.03 0.11 -1.36
CA VAL A 52 -4.01 1.35 -0.57
C VAL A 52 -4.29 2.54 -1.49
N GLU A 53 -4.74 3.63 -0.90
CA GLU A 53 -4.86 4.92 -1.59
C GLU A 53 -3.76 5.87 -1.16
N VAL A 54 -3.00 6.37 -2.13
CA VAL A 54 -1.91 7.31 -1.86
C VAL A 54 -2.46 8.73 -1.87
N VAL A 55 -2.80 9.24 -0.67
CA VAL A 55 -3.35 10.60 -0.50
C VAL A 55 -2.29 11.68 -0.78
N ARG A 56 -1.06 11.47 -0.31
CA ARG A 56 0.06 12.39 -0.52
C ARG A 56 1.38 11.64 -0.40
N CYS A 57 2.23 11.81 -1.40
CA CYS A 57 3.64 11.42 -1.32
C CYS A 57 4.51 12.63 -1.68
N PRO A 58 5.47 13.04 -0.83
CA PRO A 58 6.35 14.17 -1.14
C PRO A 58 7.35 13.86 -2.26
N GLN A 59 7.54 12.57 -2.57
CA GLN A 59 8.41 12.09 -3.62
C GLN A 59 7.57 11.37 -4.68
N PRO A 60 7.98 11.40 -5.96
CA PRO A 60 7.31 10.60 -6.97
C PRO A 60 7.49 9.11 -6.64
N LEU A 61 6.39 8.37 -6.68
CA LEU A 61 6.43 6.92 -6.64
C LEU A 61 6.91 6.40 -7.99
N SER A 62 7.44 5.17 -8.01
CA SER A 62 7.66 4.48 -9.28
C SER A 62 6.32 4.31 -10.01
N GLU A 63 6.39 4.27 -11.34
CA GLU A 63 5.23 3.92 -12.15
C GLU A 63 4.71 2.53 -11.73
N PRO A 64 3.38 2.33 -11.72
CA PRO A 64 2.82 1.03 -11.45
C PRO A 64 3.24 0.05 -12.55
N THR A 65 3.42 -1.21 -12.17
CA THR A 65 3.74 -2.26 -13.14
C THR A 65 2.50 -2.70 -13.90
N ASP A 66 2.66 -3.33 -15.06
CA ASP A 66 1.51 -3.89 -15.82
C ASP A 66 0.69 -4.86 -14.96
N ALA A 67 1.34 -5.72 -14.18
CA ALA A 67 0.64 -6.65 -13.28
C ALA A 67 -0.13 -5.93 -12.16
N GLU A 68 0.39 -4.81 -11.66
CA GLU A 68 -0.31 -3.96 -10.70
C GLU A 68 -1.54 -3.32 -11.34
N LEU A 69 -1.40 -2.74 -12.54
CA LEU A 69 -2.48 -2.12 -13.30
C LEU A 69 -3.57 -3.14 -13.66
N ASP A 70 -3.20 -4.31 -14.17
CA ASP A 70 -4.13 -5.39 -14.51
C ASP A 70 -5.01 -5.77 -13.31
N MET A 71 -4.46 -5.79 -12.10
CA MET A 71 -5.24 -6.07 -10.89
C MET A 71 -6.11 -4.89 -10.46
N LEU A 72 -5.59 -3.66 -10.53
CA LEU A 72 -6.35 -2.46 -10.16
C LEU A 72 -7.53 -2.23 -11.11
N ASP A 73 -7.38 -2.53 -12.40
CA ASP A 73 -8.43 -2.42 -13.43
C ASP A 73 -9.63 -3.35 -13.18
N THR A 74 -9.45 -4.40 -12.37
CA THR A 74 -10.57 -5.28 -11.96
C THR A 74 -11.46 -4.66 -10.88
N LEU A 75 -11.03 -3.57 -10.25
CA LEU A 75 -11.72 -2.94 -9.13
C LEU A 75 -12.52 -1.71 -9.60
N PRO A 76 -13.84 -1.67 -9.34
CA PRO A 76 -14.69 -0.58 -9.81
C PRO A 76 -14.43 0.75 -9.10
N ASP A 77 -13.82 0.73 -7.92
CA ASP A 77 -13.48 1.89 -7.11
C ASP A 77 -12.00 2.30 -7.23
N ALA A 78 -11.24 1.69 -8.14
CA ALA A 78 -9.87 2.09 -8.38
C ALA A 78 -9.77 3.48 -9.02
N SER A 79 -8.75 4.21 -8.60
CA SER A 79 -8.43 5.55 -9.03
C SER A 79 -6.94 5.65 -9.37
N GLU A 80 -6.51 6.80 -9.90
CA GLU A 80 -5.11 7.02 -10.25
C GLU A 80 -4.16 7.03 -9.03
N SER A 81 -4.69 7.25 -7.81
CA SER A 81 -3.92 7.16 -6.57
C SER A 81 -3.87 5.75 -5.98
N SER A 82 -4.60 4.80 -6.57
CA SER A 82 -4.66 3.43 -6.09
C SER A 82 -3.34 2.73 -6.37
N ARG A 83 -2.80 2.07 -5.34
CA ARG A 83 -1.58 1.26 -5.45
C ARG A 83 -1.76 -0.07 -4.75
N LEU A 84 -1.05 -1.08 -5.20
CA LEU A 84 -0.81 -2.28 -4.41
C LEU A 84 0.39 -2.00 -3.50
N SER A 85 0.21 -2.17 -2.19
CA SER A 85 1.27 -1.85 -1.22
C SER A 85 2.42 -2.86 -1.19
N CYS A 86 2.31 -3.97 -1.93
CA CYS A 86 3.33 -5.02 -2.00
C CYS A 86 4.41 -4.73 -3.04
#